data_AF-A0A151X719-F1
#
_entry.id   AF-A0A151X719-F1
#
_cell.length_a   1.000
_cell.length_b   1.000
_cell.length_c   1.000
_cell.angle_alpha   90.00
_cell.angle_beta   90.00
_cell.angle_gamma   90.00
#
_symmetry.space_group_name_H-M   'P 1'
#
loop_
_entity.id
_entity.type
_entity.pdbx_description
1 polymer ?
#
loop_
_entity_poly.entity_id
_entity_poly.type
_entity_poly.pdbx_seq_one_letter_code
_entity_poly.pdbx_strand_id
1 'polypeptide(L)'
;MAPRKCLNDPNSFCYICGRFTFVKNRIKLEDNVKSFYRNYFNISISNQDKSWAPHVACKSCVESLRRWNNAKSKMPVTWRKKIVDSRSISHFEG
;
A
#
# COMPACT_ATOMS: atom_id res chain seq x y z
N MET A 1 -24.44 6.57 -19.02
CA MET A 1 -23.51 7.40 -18.23
C MET A 1 -22.12 6.78 -18.37
N ALA A 2 -21.10 7.53 -18.80
CA ALA A 2 -19.75 6.99 -18.92
C ALA A 2 -19.16 6.75 -17.51
N PRO A 3 -18.43 5.64 -17.28
CA PRO A 3 -17.80 5.37 -16.00
C PRO A 3 -16.76 6.46 -15.68
N ARG A 4 -16.73 6.92 -14.42
CA ARG A 4 -15.71 7.89 -13.98
C ARG A 4 -14.35 7.21 -13.97
N LYS A 5 -13.50 7.57 -14.95
CA LYS A 5 -12.13 7.08 -15.06
C LYS A 5 -11.19 8.06 -14.37
N CYS A 6 -10.39 7.57 -13.42
CA CYS A 6 -9.28 8.34 -12.90
C CYS A 6 -8.26 8.60 -14.02
N LEU A 7 -7.92 9.86 -14.25
CA LEU A 7 -6.92 10.24 -15.26
C LEU A 7 -5.48 9.98 -14.79
N ASN A 8 -5.28 9.86 -13.47
CA ASN A 8 -3.97 9.61 -12.90
C ASN A 8 -3.63 8.12 -12.96
N ASP A 9 -2.38 7.83 -13.30
CA ASP A 9 -1.80 6.49 -13.19
C ASP A 9 -1.83 6.02 -11.72
N PRO A 10 -2.43 4.86 -11.40
CA PRO A 10 -2.48 4.33 -10.03
C PRO A 10 -1.10 4.15 -9.39
N ASN A 11 -0.08 3.84 -10.18
CA ASN A 11 1.30 3.69 -9.70
C ASN A 11 1.96 5.03 -9.32
N SER A 12 1.26 6.15 -9.49
CA SER A 12 1.66 7.42 -8.94
C SER A 12 1.45 7.53 -7.43
N PHE A 13 0.69 6.61 -6.83
CA PHE A 13 0.43 6.56 -5.40
C PHE A 13 1.05 5.33 -4.76
N CYS A 14 1.50 5.45 -3.52
CA CYS A 14 1.99 4.31 -2.73
C CYS A 14 0.81 3.47 -2.24
N TYR A 15 0.80 2.16 -2.52
CA TYR A 15 -0.22 1.23 -2.03
C TYR A 15 -0.39 1.30 -0.51
N ILE A 16 0.72 1.42 0.22
CA ILE A 16 0.73 1.27 1.67
C ILE A 16 0.24 2.58 2.32
N CYS A 17 0.84 3.75 2.00
CA CYS A 17 0.48 5.02 2.66
C CYS A 17 -0.52 5.90 1.89
N GLY A 18 -0.82 5.60 0.62
CA GLY A 18 -1.70 6.38 -0.25
C GLY A 18 -1.12 7.72 -0.71
N ARG A 19 0.15 8.03 -0.44
CA ARG A 19 0.77 9.29 -0.83
C ARG A 19 1.33 9.24 -2.25
N PHE A 20 1.31 10.38 -2.94
CA PHE A 20 1.96 10.55 -4.23
C PHE A 20 3.46 10.22 -4.13
N THR A 21 3.98 9.53 -5.14
CA THR A 21 5.34 9.00 -5.15
C THR A 21 6.01 9.26 -6.49
N PHE A 22 7.13 10.00 -6.44
CA PHE A 22 8.02 10.19 -7.59
C PHE A 22 8.54 8.86 -8.12
N VAL A 23 8.68 8.74 -9.44
CA VAL A 23 9.12 7.51 -10.14
C VAL A 23 10.37 6.90 -9.51
N LYS A 24 11.39 7.73 -9.20
CA LYS A 24 12.65 7.30 -8.54
C LYS A 24 12.50 6.64 -7.17
N ASN A 25 11.35 6.85 -6.50
CA ASN A 25 11.06 6.34 -5.16
C ASN A 25 10.01 5.23 -5.19
N ARG A 26 9.55 4.78 -6.35
CA ARG A 26 8.59 3.68 -6.48
C ARG A 26 9.32 2.35 -6.38
N ILE A 27 8.83 1.48 -5.52
CA ILE A 27 9.30 0.11 -5.33
C ILE A 27 8.15 -0.82 -5.69
N LYS A 28 8.42 -1.84 -6.51
CA LYS A 28 7.41 -2.84 -6.87
C LYS A 28 7.00 -3.66 -5.64
N LEU A 29 5.74 -4.07 -5.61
CA LEU A 29 5.23 -4.97 -4.57
C LEU A 29 5.61 -6.42 -4.87
N GLU A 30 6.89 -6.74 -4.74
CA GLU A 30 7.42 -8.11 -4.86
C GLU A 30 7.12 -8.94 -3.59
N ASP A 31 7.39 -10.25 -3.65
CA ASP A 31 7.00 -11.19 -2.59
C ASP A 31 7.64 -10.90 -1.22
N ASN A 32 8.86 -10.35 -1.21
CA ASN A 32 9.49 -9.86 0.01
C ASN A 32 8.70 -8.71 0.65
N VAL A 33 8.26 -7.72 -0.14
CA VAL A 33 7.47 -6.57 0.34
C VAL A 33 6.10 -7.04 0.80
N LYS A 34 5.44 -7.95 0.06
CA LYS A 34 4.18 -8.58 0.44
C LYS A 34 4.30 -9.33 1.77
N SER A 35 5.41 -10.07 1.96
CA SER A 35 5.70 -10.78 3.20
C SER A 35 5.89 -9.82 4.38
N PHE A 36 6.69 -8.76 4.22
CA PHE A 36 6.87 -7.76 5.27
C PHE A 36 5.55 -7.05 5.64
N TYR A 37 4.73 -6.73 4.62
CA TYR A 37 3.40 -6.16 4.81
C TYR A 37 2.51 -7.11 5.64
N ARG A 38 2.41 -8.38 5.23
CA ARG A 38 1.61 -9.39 5.93
C ARG A 38 2.10 -9.61 7.36
N ASN A 39 3.40 -9.69 7.59
CA ASN A 39 3.96 -9.87 8.92
C ASN A 39 3.65 -8.69 9.86
N TYR A 40 3.55 -7.47 9.33
CA TYR A 40 3.27 -6.27 10.11
C TYR A 40 1.78 -6.06 10.34
N PHE A 41 0.98 -6.10 9.27
CA PHE A 41 -0.45 -5.78 9.30
C PHE A 41 -1.33 -7.00 9.63
N ASN A 42 -0.76 -8.21 9.58
CA ASN A 42 -1.48 -9.48 9.65
C ASN A 42 -2.57 -9.64 8.57
N ILE A 43 -2.40 -8.95 7.44
CA ILE A 43 -3.33 -8.93 6.29
C ILE A 43 -2.49 -9.01 5.01
N SER A 44 -2.96 -9.77 4.02
CA SER A 44 -2.31 -9.82 2.69
C SER A 44 -2.64 -8.58 1.87
N ILE A 45 -1.71 -8.17 1.01
CA ILE A 45 -1.97 -7.19 -0.05
C ILE A 45 -3.10 -7.73 -0.94
N SER A 46 -4.17 -6.96 -1.11
CA SER A 46 -5.36 -7.30 -1.91
C SER A 46 -5.50 -6.39 -3.14
N ASN A 47 -6.42 -6.76 -4.03
CA ASN A 47 -6.83 -6.01 -5.23
C ASN A 47 -5.72 -5.77 -6.27
N GLN A 48 -4.64 -6.54 -6.21
CA GLN A 48 -3.55 -6.47 -7.20
C GLN A 48 -3.93 -7.08 -8.55
N ASP A 49 -5.09 -7.74 -8.67
CA ASP A 49 -5.69 -8.10 -9.95
C ASP A 49 -6.37 -6.90 -10.64
N LYS A 50 -6.63 -5.82 -9.89
CA LYS A 50 -7.34 -4.65 -10.40
C LYS A 50 -6.37 -3.63 -10.98
N SER A 51 -6.72 -3.11 -12.15
CA SER A 51 -5.94 -2.07 -12.83
C SER A 51 -5.92 -0.74 -12.09
N TRP A 52 -6.92 -0.45 -11.25
CA TRP A 52 -7.02 0.77 -10.45
C TRP A 52 -6.17 0.75 -9.18
N ALA A 53 -5.71 -0.42 -8.74
CA ALA A 53 -4.92 -0.55 -7.53
C ALA A 53 -3.46 -0.20 -7.81
N PRO A 54 -2.75 0.51 -6.91
CA PRO A 54 -1.32 0.70 -7.06
C PRO A 54 -0.54 -0.61 -6.94
N HIS A 55 0.36 -0.87 -7.88
CA HIS A 55 1.27 -2.04 -7.89
C HIS A 55 2.64 -1.71 -7.29
N VAL A 56 2.77 -0.51 -6.73
CA VAL A 56 4.00 0.03 -6.17
C VAL A 56 3.77 0.61 -4.78
N ALA A 57 4.82 0.59 -3.96
CA ALA A 57 4.93 1.31 -2.71
C ALA A 57 6.06 2.34 -2.80
N CYS A 58 6.05 3.37 -1.96
CA CYS A 58 7.19 4.26 -1.89
C CYS A 58 8.32 3.68 -1.04
N LYS A 59 9.55 4.01 -1.41
CA LYS A 59 10.80 3.52 -0.79
C LYS A 59 10.79 3.65 0.73
N SER A 60 10.30 4.76 1.27
CA SER A 60 10.23 4.97 2.72
C SER A 60 9.33 3.97 3.43
N CYS A 61 8.24 3.54 2.81
CA CYS A 61 7.33 2.54 3.37
C CYS A 61 7.97 1.16 3.38
N VAL A 62 8.59 0.78 2.27
CA VAL A 62 9.27 -0.51 2.13
C VAL A 62 10.44 -0.62 3.10
N GLU A 63 11.28 0.42 3.20
CA GLU A 63 12.40 0.44 4.14
C GLU A 63 11.92 0.40 5.59
N SER A 64 10.82 1.09 5.90
CA SER A 64 10.21 1.02 7.24
C SER A 64 9.74 -0.41 7.56
N LEU A 65 9.00 -1.05 6.65
CA LEU A 65 8.56 -2.44 6.80
C LEU A 65 9.74 -3.41 6.95
N ARG A 66 10.78 -3.25 6.14
CA ARG A 66 12.01 -4.06 6.21
C ARG A 66 12.71 -3.92 7.57
N ARG A 67 12.89 -2.68 8.05
CA ARG A 67 13.48 -2.40 9.37
C ARG A 67 12.64 -2.98 10.51
N TRP A 68 11.31 -2.94 10.38
CA TRP A 68 10.43 -3.59 11.34
C TRP A 68 10.56 -5.11 11.29
N ASN A 69 10.59 -5.70 10.10
CA ASN A 69 10.67 -7.16 9.96
C ASN A 69 11.96 -7.72 10.58
N ASN A 70 13.08 -7.00 10.45
CA ASN A 70 14.38 -7.43 10.96
C ASN A 70 14.56 -7.20 12.47
N ALA A 71 14.03 -6.11 13.02
CA ALA A 71 14.34 -5.68 14.40
C ALA A 71 13.11 -5.43 15.28
N LYS A 72 11.89 -5.70 14.78
CA LYS A 72 10.59 -5.37 15.42
C LYS A 72 10.55 -3.96 16.01
N SER A 73 11.24 -3.02 15.36
CA SER A 73 11.44 -1.65 15.84
C SER A 73 10.12 -0.85 15.88
N LYS A 74 10.07 0.31 16.54
CA LYS A 74 8.83 1.11 16.58
C LYS A 74 8.55 1.72 15.20
N MET A 75 7.43 1.34 14.59
CA MET A 75 6.96 1.92 13.32
C MET A 75 6.29 3.29 13.50
N PRO A 76 6.30 4.15 12.47
CA PRO A 76 5.66 5.46 12.54
C PRO A 76 4.16 5.33 12.85
N VAL A 77 3.66 6.16 13.76
CA VAL A 77 2.29 6.11 14.28
C VAL A 77 1.21 6.31 13.21
N THR A 78 1.56 6.97 12.10
CA THR A 78 0.66 7.27 10.97
C THR A 78 0.13 6.02 10.25
N TRP A 79 0.76 4.86 10.45
CA TRP A 79 0.36 3.59 9.85
C TRP A 79 -0.69 2.83 10.65
N ARG A 80 -0.72 3.00 11.98
CA ARG A 80 -1.66 2.29 12.86
C ARG A 80 -3.10 2.70 12.63
N LYS A 81 -3.35 3.95 12.24
CA LYS A 81 -4.71 4.49 12.06
C LYS A 81 -5.39 4.04 10.74
N LYS A 82 -4.64 3.55 9.75
CA LYS A 82 -5.23 3.21 8.42
C LYS A 82 -5.87 1.82 8.34
N ILE A 83 -5.61 0.90 9.29
CA ILE A 83 -6.18 -0.46 9.27
C ILE A 83 -7.68 -0.45 9.59
N VAL A 84 -8.14 0.50 10.42
CA VAL A 84 -9.56 0.60 10.80
C VAL A 84 -10.44 1.00 9.61
N ASP A 85 -9.90 1.76 8.65
CA ASP A 85 -10.65 2.26 7.49
C ASP A 85 -10.50 1.37 6.24
N SER A 86 -9.60 0.39 6.22
CA SER A 86 -9.55 -0.60 5.13
C SER A 86 -10.77 -1.53 5.10
N ARG A 87 -11.50 -1.67 6.22
CA ARG A 87 -12.85 -2.28 6.24
C ARG A 87 -13.91 -1.43 5.53
N SER A 88 -13.62 -0.15 5.28
CA SER A 88 -14.49 0.76 4.53
C SER A 88 -14.34 0.57 3.01
N ILE A 89 -13.23 -0.01 2.51
CA ILE A 89 -13.06 -0.29 1.07
C ILE A 89 -13.91 -1.48 0.62
N SER A 90 -14.19 -2.44 1.52
CA SER A 90 -15.17 -3.51 1.28
C SER A 90 -16.64 -3.05 1.30
N HIS A 91 -16.90 -1.77 1.58
CA HIS A 91 -18.26 -1.19 1.59
C HIS A 91 -18.55 -0.33 0.36
N PHE A 92 -17.65 -0.33 -0.64
CA PHE A 92 -17.82 0.39 -1.90
C PHE A 92 -18.19 -0.54 -3.08
N GLU A 93 -18.78 -1.71 -2.77
CA GLU A 93 -19.64 -2.42 -3.71
C GLU A 93 -21.09 -2.17 -3.30
N GLY A 94 -21.70 -1.24 -4.02
CA GLY A 94 -23.11 -0.84 -3.96
C GLY A 94 -23.42 -0.02 -5.19
#